data_AF-A0A0R0D1B7-F1
#
_entry.id   AF-A0A0R0D1B7-F1
#
_cell.length_a   1.000
_cell.length_b   1.000
_cell.length_c   1.000
_cell.angle_alpha   90.00
_cell.angle_beta   90.00
_cell.angle_gamma   90.00
#
_symmetry.space_group_name_H-M   'P 1'
#
loop_
_entity.id
_entity.type
_entity.pdbx_description
1 polymer ?
#
loop_
_entity_poly.entity_id
_entity_poly.type
_entity_poly.pdbx_seq_one_letter_code
_entity_poly.pdbx_strand_id
1 'polypeptide(L)'
;MSPSSAPASLPSPDQIASYQASKQRLLPLLAAGSTRERLAALMLQDGLPDDARNAQLVALLLAGDAAEPALASQALAACARWPDCPREQVLVATAALARDDAYLQLLRLRLSAPDAQEAAWVAAVQAPYYVDAFESQLEVLMAVTAPLATSPANDLLRTVEAFAIISAMGMSDVDTIRQRCPATTRVTERVRQCRQLLLRMADSPTHASAGVGMALLLRQALSPAEAALWRQQLRQLYWQAALAAPRQDAEPGYAQQVARLGERGAITWLLRQRGLPLSPPPHWQPGQPTGY
;
A
#
# COMPACT_ATOMS: atom_id res chain seq x y z
N MET A 1 -11.59 28.54 -22.23
CA MET A 1 -11.06 29.13 -20.99
C MET A 1 -10.20 28.08 -20.33
N SER A 2 -8.88 28.18 -20.43
CA SER A 2 -7.97 27.27 -19.73
C SER A 2 -8.03 27.61 -18.24
N PRO A 3 -8.43 26.69 -17.35
CA PRO A 3 -8.19 26.90 -15.94
C PRO A 3 -6.67 26.90 -15.77
N SER A 4 -6.12 28.05 -15.40
CA SER A 4 -4.75 28.15 -14.91
C SER A 4 -4.67 27.30 -13.64
N SER A 5 -4.21 26.06 -13.77
CA SER A 5 -3.80 25.25 -12.64
C SER A 5 -2.50 25.86 -12.13
N ALA A 6 -2.59 26.69 -11.11
CA ALA A 6 -1.42 27.05 -10.31
C ALA A 6 -0.70 25.74 -9.95
N PRO A 7 0.63 25.65 -10.14
CA PRO A 7 1.36 24.44 -9.78
C PRO A 7 1.08 24.13 -8.31
N ALA A 8 0.89 22.85 -7.99
CA ALA A 8 0.82 22.36 -6.63
C ALA A 8 2.00 22.97 -5.86
N SER A 9 1.68 23.82 -4.89
CA SER A 9 2.70 24.50 -4.11
C SER A 9 3.25 23.47 -3.14
N LEU A 10 4.53 23.13 -3.29
CA LEU A 10 5.24 22.31 -2.32
C LEU A 10 4.98 22.85 -0.90
N PRO A 11 4.88 21.98 0.13
CA PRO A 11 4.68 22.44 1.50
C PRO A 11 5.72 23.50 1.87
N SER A 12 5.28 24.61 2.46
CA SER A 12 6.18 25.67 2.92
C SER A 12 7.06 25.17 4.07
N PRO A 13 8.21 25.82 4.34
CA PRO A 13 9.05 25.48 5.49
C PRO A 13 8.28 25.45 6.82
N ASP A 14 7.34 26.36 7.02
CA ASP A 14 6.51 26.41 8.23
C ASP A 14 5.54 25.23 8.32
N GLN A 15 4.97 24.80 7.19
CA GLN A 15 4.10 23.62 7.13
C GLN A 15 4.90 22.35 7.43
N ILE A 16 6.10 22.23 6.85
CA ILE A 16 7.02 21.13 7.15
C ILE A 16 7.39 21.14 8.64
N ALA A 17 7.74 22.30 9.21
CA ALA A 17 8.09 22.43 10.62
C ALA A 17 6.92 22.07 11.55
N SER A 18 5.69 22.47 11.21
CA SER A 18 4.48 22.12 11.96
C SER A 18 4.19 20.60 11.93
N TYR A 19 4.39 19.97 10.77
CA TYR A 19 4.27 18.52 10.64
C TYR A 19 5.34 17.79 11.48
N GLN A 20 6.60 18.24 11.42
CA GLN A 20 7.69 17.70 12.22
C GLN A 20 7.44 17.87 13.73
N ALA A 21 6.94 19.03 14.16
CA ALA A 21 6.55 19.26 15.55
C ALA A 21 5.43 18.30 15.99
N SER A 22 4.50 17.97 15.09
CA SER A 22 3.46 16.98 15.36
C SER A 22 4.02 15.58 15.52
N LYS A 23 5.01 15.18 14.70
CA LYS A 23 5.73 13.91 14.89
C LYS A 23 6.43 13.85 16.24
N GLN A 24 7.13 14.92 16.63
CA GLN A 24 7.84 14.98 17.92
C GLN A 24 6.91 14.81 19.13
N ARG A 25 5.65 15.27 19.03
CA ARG A 25 4.64 15.08 20.09
C ARG A 25 4.22 13.62 20.26
N LEU A 26 4.44 12.77 19.26
CA LEU A 26 4.10 11.35 19.33
C LEU A 26 5.17 10.52 20.05
N LEU A 27 6.43 10.99 20.13
CA LEU A 27 7.52 10.23 20.74
C LEU A 27 7.26 9.83 22.21
N PRO A 28 6.73 10.71 23.08
CA PRO A 28 6.38 10.30 24.45
C PRO A 28 5.30 9.20 24.51
N LEU A 29 4.46 9.10 23.48
CA LEU A 29 3.37 8.12 23.42
C LEU A 29 3.88 6.70 23.20
N LEU A 30 5.13 6.48 22.80
CA LEU A 30 5.73 5.13 22.71
C LEU A 30 5.60 4.34 24.01
N ALA A 31 5.68 5.03 25.15
CA ALA A 31 5.65 4.43 26.48
C ALA A 31 4.23 4.21 27.02
N ALA A 32 3.27 5.09 26.70
CA ALA A 32 1.98 5.15 27.39
C ALA A 32 0.76 5.43 26.49
N GLY A 33 0.95 5.53 25.17
CA GLY A 33 -0.13 5.73 24.21
C GLY A 33 -0.94 4.46 23.94
N SER A 34 -2.08 4.63 23.29
CA SER A 34 -2.84 3.54 22.68
C SER A 34 -2.01 2.78 21.64
N THR A 35 -2.44 1.57 21.27
CA THR A 35 -1.77 0.76 20.23
C THR A 35 -1.56 1.55 18.93
N ARG A 36 -2.54 2.34 18.51
CA ARG A 36 -2.47 3.15 17.30
C ARG A 36 -1.49 4.32 17.43
N GLU A 37 -1.46 4.99 18.57
CA GLU A 37 -0.49 6.08 18.84
C GLU A 37 0.94 5.55 18.93
N ARG A 38 1.14 4.40 19.58
CA ARG A 38 2.44 3.73 19.66
C ARG A 38 2.93 3.28 18.29
N LEU A 39 2.05 2.68 17.48
CA LEU A 39 2.35 2.34 16.10
C LEU A 39 2.77 3.57 15.30
N ALA A 40 2.00 4.66 15.37
CA ALA A 40 2.32 5.88 14.64
C ALA A 40 3.65 6.48 15.08
N ALA A 41 3.93 6.48 16.38
CA ALA A 41 5.21 6.94 16.90
C ALA A 41 6.36 6.08 16.37
N LEU A 42 6.22 4.74 16.33
CA LEU A 42 7.22 3.83 15.75
C LEU A 42 7.41 4.01 14.24
N MET A 43 6.32 4.29 13.51
CA MET A 43 6.34 4.57 12.07
C MET A 43 7.10 5.87 11.75
N LEU A 44 6.98 6.87 12.62
CA LEU A 44 7.50 8.22 12.43
C LEU A 44 8.84 8.46 13.13
N GLN A 45 9.36 7.47 13.83
CA GLN A 45 10.58 7.59 14.61
C GLN A 45 11.82 7.42 13.74
N ASP A 46 12.56 8.52 13.59
CA ASP A 46 13.89 8.51 13.00
C ASP A 46 14.95 8.10 14.03
N GLY A 47 15.99 7.40 13.58
CA GLY A 47 17.22 7.19 14.35
C GLY A 47 17.23 6.05 15.38
N LEU A 48 16.16 5.24 15.49
CA LEU A 48 16.27 3.97 16.21
C LEU A 48 17.11 2.97 15.42
N PRO A 49 17.98 2.18 16.08
CA PRO A 49 18.54 0.98 15.47
C PRO A 49 17.41 0.07 14.97
N ASP A 50 17.57 -0.49 13.78
CA ASP A 50 16.51 -1.28 13.14
C ASP A 50 16.01 -2.42 14.03
N ASP A 51 16.91 -3.12 14.75
CA ASP A 51 16.53 -4.20 15.67
C ASP A 51 15.66 -3.74 16.84
N ALA A 52 15.96 -2.58 17.42
CA ALA A 52 15.19 -2.03 18.53
C ALA A 52 13.77 -1.61 18.08
N ARG A 53 13.66 -1.01 16.89
CA ARG A 53 12.36 -0.69 16.29
C ARG A 53 11.57 -1.96 15.95
N ASN A 54 12.24 -2.95 15.35
CA ASN A 54 11.61 -4.21 14.97
C ASN A 54 11.08 -4.96 16.20
N ALA A 55 11.86 -5.01 17.28
CA ALA A 55 11.46 -5.62 18.54
C ALA A 55 10.23 -4.92 19.14
N GLN A 56 10.17 -3.59 19.10
CA GLN A 56 9.01 -2.83 19.59
C GLN A 56 7.75 -3.05 18.77
N LEU A 57 7.85 -3.12 17.43
CA LEU A 57 6.71 -3.43 16.56
C LEU A 57 6.13 -4.83 16.87
N VAL A 58 7.01 -5.83 17.03
CA VAL A 58 6.59 -7.19 17.37
C VAL A 58 6.00 -7.25 18.77
N ALA A 59 6.63 -6.61 19.76
CA ALA A 59 6.09 -6.55 21.12
C ALA A 59 4.71 -5.87 21.17
N LEU A 60 4.52 -4.80 20.38
CA LEU A 60 3.25 -4.09 20.28
C LEU A 60 2.14 -4.99 19.69
N LEU A 61 2.47 -5.77 18.65
CA LEU A 61 1.54 -6.76 18.09
C LEU A 61 1.16 -7.83 19.13
N LEU A 62 2.14 -8.38 19.85
CA LEU A 62 1.94 -9.49 20.78
C LEU A 62 1.25 -9.10 22.09
N ALA A 63 1.20 -7.81 22.42
CA ALA A 63 0.50 -7.31 23.61
C ALA A 63 -1.04 -7.50 23.56
N GLY A 64 -1.61 -7.93 22.42
CA GLY A 64 -2.96 -8.53 22.38
C GLY A 64 -4.11 -7.61 21.97
N ASP A 65 -3.85 -6.35 21.63
CA ASP A 65 -4.90 -5.36 21.30
C ASP A 65 -5.12 -5.12 19.79
N ALA A 66 -4.36 -5.79 18.92
CA ALA A 66 -4.18 -5.31 17.54
C ALA A 66 -5.12 -5.97 16.52
N ALA A 67 -6.33 -5.46 16.38
CA ALA A 67 -7.13 -5.57 15.16
C ALA A 67 -6.74 -4.51 14.10
N GLU A 68 -5.46 -4.14 14.03
CA GLU A 68 -4.93 -3.07 13.18
C GLU A 68 -4.10 -3.66 12.03
N PRO A 69 -4.58 -3.63 10.77
CA PRO A 69 -3.84 -4.14 9.61
C PRO A 69 -2.47 -3.50 9.41
N ALA A 70 -2.34 -2.20 9.69
CA ALA A 70 -1.07 -1.48 9.62
C ALA A 70 -0.03 -2.05 10.60
N LEU A 71 -0.44 -2.38 11.84
CA LEU A 71 0.46 -3.00 12.81
C LEU A 71 0.84 -4.43 12.38
N ALA A 72 -0.12 -5.22 11.91
CA ALA A 72 0.14 -6.59 11.47
C ALA A 72 1.17 -6.63 10.32
N SER A 73 0.98 -5.80 9.30
CA SER A 73 1.91 -5.71 8.16
C SER A 73 3.31 -5.25 8.57
N GLN A 74 3.42 -4.22 9.40
CA GLN A 74 4.68 -3.71 9.94
C GLN A 74 5.40 -4.75 10.80
N ALA A 75 4.69 -5.41 11.71
CA ALA A 75 5.26 -6.41 12.60
C ALA A 75 5.71 -7.66 11.81
N LEU A 76 4.97 -8.09 10.78
CA LEU A 76 5.41 -9.18 9.91
C LEU A 76 6.68 -8.81 9.14
N ALA A 77 6.77 -7.60 8.58
CA ALA A 77 7.95 -7.12 7.88
C ALA A 77 9.17 -6.96 8.83
N ALA A 78 8.94 -6.42 10.02
CA ALA A 78 9.95 -6.31 11.08
C ALA A 78 10.46 -7.69 11.52
N CYS A 79 9.55 -8.65 11.75
CA CYS A 79 9.88 -10.01 12.14
C CYS A 79 10.71 -10.76 11.08
N ALA A 80 10.52 -10.44 9.80
CA ALA A 80 11.32 -11.02 8.73
C ALA A 80 12.78 -10.52 8.71
N ARG A 81 13.04 -9.35 9.31
CA ARG A 81 14.35 -8.68 9.35
C ARG A 81 15.06 -8.83 10.69
N TRP A 82 14.31 -9.13 11.75
CA TRP A 82 14.83 -9.27 13.10
C TRP A 82 15.11 -10.75 13.42
N PRO A 83 16.38 -11.15 13.62
CA PRO A 83 16.75 -12.55 13.83
C PRO A 83 16.06 -13.21 15.03
N ASP A 84 15.89 -12.47 16.13
CA ASP A 84 15.33 -12.98 17.38
C ASP A 84 13.80 -12.92 17.43
N CYS A 85 13.15 -12.67 16.30
CA CYS A 85 11.70 -12.56 16.29
C CYS A 85 11.02 -13.88 16.73
N PRO A 86 10.03 -13.83 17.66
CA PRO A 86 9.19 -14.97 18.00
C PRO A 86 8.18 -15.28 16.88
N ARG A 87 8.67 -15.84 15.75
CA ARG A 87 7.91 -16.05 14.50
C ARG A 87 6.59 -16.77 14.71
N GLU A 88 6.56 -17.84 15.50
CA GLU A 88 5.33 -18.60 15.76
C GLU A 88 4.25 -17.75 16.42
N GLN A 89 4.63 -16.93 17.42
CA GLN A 89 3.68 -16.05 18.11
C GLN A 89 3.15 -14.96 17.17
N VAL A 90 4.01 -14.38 16.32
CA VAL A 90 3.61 -13.40 15.31
C VAL A 90 2.66 -14.01 14.27
N LEU A 91 2.91 -15.25 13.84
CA LEU A 91 2.03 -15.99 12.93
C LEU A 91 0.69 -16.32 13.59
N VAL A 92 0.64 -16.58 14.89
CA VAL A 92 -0.64 -16.76 15.60
C VAL A 92 -1.39 -15.43 15.71
N ALA A 93 -0.72 -14.37 16.16
CA ALA A 93 -1.33 -13.06 16.39
C ALA A 93 -1.92 -12.42 15.12
N THR A 94 -1.35 -12.70 13.95
CA THR A 94 -1.82 -12.14 12.66
C THR A 94 -2.82 -13.02 11.92
N ALA A 95 -3.20 -14.20 12.46
CA ALA A 95 -3.96 -15.20 11.71
C ALA A 95 -5.37 -14.74 11.32
N ALA A 96 -6.06 -14.08 12.24
CA ALA A 96 -7.42 -13.58 12.00
C ALA A 96 -7.43 -12.48 10.93
N LEU A 97 -6.51 -11.50 11.03
CA LEU A 97 -6.41 -10.38 10.08
C LEU A 97 -6.02 -10.85 8.68
N ALA A 98 -5.11 -11.82 8.58
CA ALA A 98 -4.64 -12.32 7.29
C ALA A 98 -5.63 -13.25 6.60
N ARG A 99 -6.67 -13.73 7.28
CA ARG A 99 -7.59 -14.76 6.74
C ARG A 99 -8.08 -14.39 5.34
N ASP A 100 -8.47 -13.12 5.16
CA ASP A 100 -9.12 -12.66 3.94
C ASP A 100 -8.23 -11.80 3.03
N ASP A 101 -6.99 -11.54 3.44
CA ASP A 101 -6.05 -10.66 2.73
C ASP A 101 -4.78 -11.40 2.28
N ALA A 102 -4.63 -11.52 0.97
CA ALA A 102 -3.50 -12.19 0.33
C ALA A 102 -2.16 -11.50 0.63
N TYR A 103 -2.14 -10.17 0.80
CA TYR A 103 -0.91 -9.44 1.11
C TYR A 103 -0.32 -9.89 2.46
N LEU A 104 -1.14 -9.89 3.52
CA LEU A 104 -0.73 -10.38 4.84
C LEU A 104 -0.37 -11.88 4.81
N GLN A 105 -1.10 -12.71 4.05
CA GLN A 105 -0.74 -14.12 3.90
C GLN A 105 0.63 -14.33 3.23
N LEU A 106 0.99 -13.51 2.24
CA LEU A 106 2.31 -13.57 1.61
C LEU A 106 3.42 -13.17 2.59
N LEU A 107 3.18 -12.17 3.43
CA LEU A 107 4.14 -11.82 4.50
C LEU A 107 4.28 -12.96 5.52
N ARG A 108 3.18 -13.59 5.93
CA ARG A 108 3.19 -14.77 6.81
C ARG A 108 3.91 -15.97 6.21
N LEU A 109 3.73 -16.20 4.91
CA LEU A 109 4.42 -17.28 4.19
C LEU A 109 5.94 -17.17 4.34
N ARG A 110 6.50 -15.95 4.27
CA ARG A 110 7.95 -15.73 4.42
C ARG A 110 8.49 -16.08 5.81
N LEU A 111 7.63 -16.00 6.83
CA LEU A 111 7.98 -16.38 8.20
C LEU A 111 7.69 -17.85 8.51
N SER A 112 6.98 -18.54 7.62
CA SER A 112 6.54 -19.92 7.83
C SER A 112 7.72 -20.90 7.72
N ALA A 113 7.73 -21.89 8.60
CA ALA A 113 8.67 -23.01 8.53
C ALA A 113 8.53 -23.76 7.18
N PRO A 114 9.61 -24.40 6.67
CA PRO A 114 9.62 -25.01 5.34
C PRO A 114 8.46 -25.98 5.07
N ASP A 115 8.07 -26.76 6.06
CA ASP A 115 6.95 -27.72 6.03
C ASP A 115 5.56 -27.05 6.00
N ALA A 116 5.44 -25.83 6.53
CA ALA A 116 4.20 -25.05 6.53
C ALA A 116 4.04 -24.10 5.31
N GLN A 117 5.10 -23.89 4.52
CA GLN A 117 5.10 -22.90 3.44
C GLN A 117 4.08 -23.18 2.34
N GLU A 118 3.79 -24.44 2.02
CA GLU A 118 2.80 -24.76 0.98
C GLU A 118 1.37 -24.47 1.45
N ALA A 119 1.05 -24.78 2.71
CA ALA A 119 -0.23 -24.41 3.30
C ALA A 119 -0.41 -22.90 3.35
N ALA A 120 0.63 -22.15 3.73
CA ALA A 120 0.62 -20.70 3.72
C ALA A 120 0.45 -20.11 2.30
N TRP A 121 1.07 -20.73 1.29
CA TRP A 121 0.84 -20.36 -0.11
C TRP A 121 -0.61 -20.56 -0.54
N VAL A 122 -1.19 -21.72 -0.23
CA VAL A 122 -2.59 -22.01 -0.53
C VAL A 122 -3.52 -21.00 0.16
N ALA A 123 -3.24 -20.63 1.41
CA ALA A 123 -3.99 -19.59 2.12
C ALA A 123 -3.92 -18.23 1.39
N ALA A 124 -2.74 -17.80 0.95
CA ALA A 124 -2.59 -16.56 0.16
C ALA A 124 -3.37 -16.60 -1.15
N VAL A 125 -3.36 -17.74 -1.84
CA VAL A 125 -4.11 -17.94 -3.09
C VAL A 125 -5.61 -18.12 -2.86
N GLN A 126 -6.06 -18.42 -1.65
CA GLN A 126 -7.48 -18.52 -1.33
C GLN A 126 -8.07 -17.21 -0.79
N ALA A 127 -7.25 -16.35 -0.18
CA ALA A 127 -7.67 -15.07 0.39
C ALA A 127 -8.41 -14.16 -0.63
N PRO A 128 -9.69 -13.80 -0.43
CA PRO A 128 -10.53 -13.12 -1.42
C PRO A 128 -9.98 -11.79 -1.94
N TYR A 129 -9.21 -11.06 -1.12
CA TYR A 129 -8.75 -9.72 -1.44
C TYR A 129 -7.22 -9.61 -1.46
N TYR A 130 -6.72 -8.55 -2.08
CA TYR A 130 -5.33 -8.11 -1.96
C TYR A 130 -5.35 -6.64 -1.58
N VAL A 131 -5.08 -6.33 -0.32
CA VAL A 131 -5.03 -4.96 0.18
C VAL A 131 -3.65 -4.77 0.79
N ASP A 132 -2.81 -3.95 0.15
CA ASP A 132 -1.52 -3.65 0.73
C ASP A 132 -1.67 -2.70 1.94
N ALA A 133 -0.55 -2.41 2.61
CA ALA A 133 -0.62 -1.66 3.86
C ALA A 133 -0.95 -0.16 3.67
N PHE A 134 -1.08 0.36 2.45
CA PHE A 134 -1.08 1.80 2.19
C PHE A 134 -2.21 2.56 2.85
N GLU A 135 -3.45 2.16 2.56
CA GLU A 135 -4.62 2.81 3.12
C GLU A 135 -4.62 2.73 4.65
N SER A 136 -4.29 1.56 5.21
CA SER A 136 -4.27 1.38 6.68
C SER A 136 -3.18 2.23 7.36
N GLN A 137 -2.01 2.39 6.74
CA GLN A 137 -0.95 3.24 7.27
C GLN A 137 -1.32 4.72 7.17
N LEU A 138 -1.94 5.12 6.06
CA LEU A 138 -2.44 6.48 5.90
C LEU A 138 -3.52 6.80 6.94
N GLU A 139 -4.44 5.88 7.23
CA GLU A 139 -5.45 6.03 8.28
C GLU A 139 -4.84 6.26 9.66
N VAL A 140 -3.81 5.47 10.02
CA VAL A 140 -3.08 5.64 11.29
C VAL A 140 -2.47 7.04 11.36
N LEU A 141 -1.75 7.45 10.30
CA LEU A 141 -1.11 8.77 10.23
C LEU A 141 -2.13 9.91 10.30
N MET A 142 -3.26 9.78 9.61
CA MET A 142 -4.34 10.75 9.64
C MET A 142 -4.95 10.88 11.04
N ALA A 143 -5.20 9.77 11.73
CA ALA A 143 -5.78 9.77 13.06
C ALA A 143 -4.85 10.44 14.08
N VAL A 144 -3.56 10.10 14.07
CA VAL A 144 -2.61 10.61 15.08
C VAL A 144 -2.14 12.04 14.78
N THR A 145 -2.25 12.49 13.54
CA THR A 145 -1.98 13.88 13.15
C THR A 145 -3.26 14.69 12.96
N ALA A 146 -4.42 14.19 13.40
CA ALA A 146 -5.70 14.90 13.31
C ALA A 146 -5.71 16.33 13.87
N PRO A 147 -4.92 16.69 14.90
CA PRO A 147 -4.78 18.09 15.32
C PRO A 147 -4.29 19.04 14.21
N LEU A 148 -3.60 18.52 13.19
CA LEU A 148 -3.27 19.27 11.99
C LEU A 148 -4.49 19.39 11.09
N ALA A 149 -4.86 20.63 10.77
CA ALA A 149 -5.96 20.93 9.87
C ALA A 149 -5.82 20.19 8.53
N THR A 150 -6.95 19.74 7.98
CA THR A 150 -7.00 19.19 6.63
C THR A 150 -6.63 20.30 5.65
N SER A 151 -5.54 20.08 4.93
CA SER A 151 -5.04 21.00 3.91
C SER A 151 -4.24 20.20 2.90
N PRO A 152 -4.13 20.66 1.64
CA PRO A 152 -3.39 19.92 0.63
C PRO A 152 -1.93 19.64 1.03
N ALA A 153 -1.26 20.58 1.71
CA ALA A 153 0.11 20.39 2.20
C ALA A 153 0.22 19.29 3.28
N ASN A 154 -0.67 19.27 4.27
CA ASN A 154 -0.63 18.24 5.31
C ASN A 154 -1.03 16.86 4.77
N ASP A 155 -2.00 16.83 3.86
CA ASP A 155 -2.45 15.58 3.21
C ASP A 155 -1.35 15.01 2.32
N LEU A 156 -0.61 15.86 1.60
CA LEU A 156 0.57 15.47 0.85
C LEU A 156 1.65 14.87 1.78
N LEU A 157 1.97 15.55 2.88
CA LEU A 157 2.98 15.06 3.85
C LEU A 157 2.60 13.70 4.44
N ARG A 158 1.32 13.48 4.79
CA ARG A 158 0.82 12.18 5.27
C ARG A 158 0.93 11.08 4.20
N THR A 159 0.56 11.40 2.96
CA THR A 159 0.58 10.45 1.83
C THR A 159 2.01 10.06 1.48
N VAL A 160 2.93 11.03 1.40
CA VAL A 160 4.37 10.79 1.15
C VAL A 160 4.96 9.92 2.25
N GLU A 161 4.61 10.20 3.51
CA GLU A 161 5.07 9.39 4.64
C GLU A 161 4.58 7.94 4.55
N ALA A 162 3.29 7.72 4.32
CA ALA A 162 2.71 6.38 4.15
C ALA A 162 3.42 5.62 3.01
N PHE A 163 3.67 6.29 1.89
CA PHE A 163 4.38 5.70 0.75
C PHE A 163 5.84 5.35 1.10
N ALA A 164 6.55 6.25 1.80
CA ALA A 164 7.93 6.03 2.23
C ALA A 164 8.04 4.80 3.16
N ILE A 165 7.09 4.67 4.08
CA ILE A 165 7.04 3.56 5.04
C ILE A 165 6.84 2.22 4.31
N ILE A 166 5.89 2.12 3.38
CA ILE A 166 5.68 0.89 2.59
C ILE A 166 6.87 0.58 1.69
N SER A 167 7.45 1.61 1.08
CA SER A 167 8.65 1.45 0.26
C SER A 167 9.80 0.86 1.10
N ALA A 168 9.94 1.30 2.35
CA ALA A 168 10.91 0.75 3.28
C ALA A 168 10.62 -0.72 3.65
N MET A 169 9.38 -1.21 3.49
CA MET A 169 9.02 -2.64 3.66
C MET A 169 9.49 -3.52 2.48
N GLY A 170 9.88 -2.92 1.35
CA GLY A 170 10.64 -3.58 0.29
C GLY A 170 9.83 -4.53 -0.61
N MET A 171 8.51 -4.37 -0.71
CA MET A 171 7.62 -5.15 -1.61
C MET A 171 7.88 -6.68 -1.60
N SER A 172 8.11 -7.21 -0.39
CA SER A 172 8.53 -8.61 -0.17
C SER A 172 7.50 -9.64 -0.64
N ASP A 173 6.24 -9.25 -0.71
CA ASP A 173 5.10 -9.93 -1.32
C ASP A 173 5.32 -10.15 -2.82
N VAL A 174 5.70 -9.11 -3.57
CA VAL A 174 5.98 -9.20 -5.01
C VAL A 174 7.14 -10.15 -5.29
N ASP A 175 8.20 -10.10 -4.49
CA ASP A 175 9.32 -11.03 -4.61
C ASP A 175 8.88 -12.48 -4.36
N THR A 176 8.02 -12.70 -3.36
CA THR A 176 7.46 -14.03 -3.06
C THR A 176 6.64 -14.56 -4.23
N ILE A 177 5.81 -13.70 -4.84
CA ILE A 177 5.05 -14.02 -6.05
C ILE A 177 6.02 -14.38 -7.18
N ARG A 178 7.04 -13.56 -7.45
CA ARG A 178 8.00 -13.80 -8.54
C ARG A 178 8.78 -15.10 -8.36
N GLN A 179 9.16 -15.46 -7.14
CA GLN A 179 9.88 -16.69 -6.85
C GLN A 179 9.01 -17.94 -7.04
N ARG A 180 7.72 -17.86 -6.70
CA ARG A 180 6.80 -19.02 -6.74
C ARG A 180 6.02 -19.14 -8.04
N CYS A 181 5.88 -18.04 -8.79
CA CYS A 181 5.09 -18.00 -10.01
C CYS A 181 5.95 -18.17 -11.25
N PRO A 182 5.84 -19.31 -11.96
CA PRO A 182 6.62 -19.52 -13.17
C PRO A 182 6.16 -18.56 -14.27
N ALA A 183 7.11 -17.96 -14.98
CA ALA A 183 6.87 -17.17 -16.17
C ALA A 183 6.64 -18.09 -17.39
N THR A 184 5.51 -18.80 -17.40
CA THR A 184 5.14 -19.74 -18.46
C THR A 184 3.69 -19.54 -18.91
N THR A 185 3.43 -19.81 -20.19
CA THR A 185 2.08 -19.82 -20.77
C THR A 185 1.41 -21.19 -20.66
N ARG A 186 2.12 -22.23 -20.21
CA ARG A 186 1.54 -23.55 -19.98
C ARG A 186 0.70 -23.53 -18.70
N VAL A 187 -0.61 -23.76 -18.84
CA VAL A 187 -1.55 -23.74 -17.71
C VAL A 187 -1.38 -25.00 -16.84
N THR A 188 -0.60 -24.87 -15.76
CA THR A 188 -0.51 -25.82 -14.65
C THR A 188 -1.35 -25.33 -13.46
N GLU A 189 -1.54 -26.17 -12.44
CA GLU A 189 -2.23 -25.75 -11.22
C GLU A 189 -1.52 -24.56 -10.54
N ARG A 190 -0.19 -24.60 -10.42
CA ARG A 190 0.59 -23.47 -9.87
C ARG A 190 0.38 -22.20 -10.69
N VAL A 191 0.30 -22.30 -12.03
CA VAL A 191 0.01 -21.14 -12.90
C VAL A 191 -1.40 -20.59 -12.65
N ARG A 192 -2.42 -21.45 -12.47
CA ARG A 192 -3.77 -20.99 -12.12
C ARG A 192 -3.79 -20.24 -10.80
N GLN A 193 -3.16 -20.81 -9.78
CA GLN A 193 -3.02 -20.21 -8.45
C GLN A 193 -2.33 -18.83 -8.50
N CYS A 194 -1.22 -18.75 -9.21
CA CYS A 194 -0.50 -17.49 -9.42
C CYS A 194 -1.36 -16.46 -10.15
N ARG A 195 -2.06 -16.86 -11.21
CA ARG A 195 -2.95 -15.95 -11.94
C ARG A 195 -4.11 -15.47 -11.09
N GLN A 196 -4.69 -16.33 -10.25
CA GLN A 196 -5.73 -15.94 -9.30
C GLN A 196 -5.24 -14.88 -8.30
N LEU A 197 -4.04 -15.07 -7.76
CA LEU A 197 -3.41 -14.08 -6.88
C LEU A 197 -3.12 -12.76 -7.62
N LEU A 198 -2.59 -12.82 -8.84
CA LEU A 198 -2.32 -11.64 -9.65
C LEU A 198 -3.58 -10.89 -10.07
N LEU A 199 -4.70 -11.58 -10.30
CA LEU A 199 -6.01 -10.96 -10.56
C LEU A 199 -6.46 -10.14 -9.37
N ARG A 200 -6.37 -10.67 -8.15
CA ARG A 200 -6.68 -9.91 -6.94
C ARG A 200 -5.74 -8.72 -6.74
N MET A 201 -4.45 -8.90 -7.04
CA MET A 201 -3.49 -7.81 -7.01
C MET A 201 -3.85 -6.72 -8.02
N ALA A 202 -4.27 -7.08 -9.24
CA ALA A 202 -4.77 -6.14 -10.26
C ALA A 202 -6.06 -5.41 -9.84
N ASP A 203 -6.88 -6.06 -9.01
CA ASP A 203 -8.09 -5.49 -8.41
C ASP A 203 -7.82 -4.71 -7.11
N SER A 204 -6.57 -4.61 -6.65
CA SER A 204 -6.18 -3.86 -5.45
C SER A 204 -6.67 -2.40 -5.49
N PRO A 205 -7.10 -1.82 -4.35
CA PRO A 205 -7.44 -0.40 -4.24
C PRO A 205 -6.24 0.53 -4.50
N THR A 206 -5.02 0.06 -4.24
CA THR A 206 -3.78 0.82 -4.40
C THR A 206 -3.32 0.81 -5.85
N HIS A 207 -2.97 1.98 -6.40
CA HIS A 207 -2.57 2.13 -7.80
C HIS A 207 -1.31 1.32 -8.12
N ALA A 208 -0.31 1.38 -7.24
CA ALA A 208 0.96 0.67 -7.42
C ALA A 208 0.77 -0.86 -7.49
N SER A 209 0.03 -1.42 -6.53
CA SER A 209 -0.27 -2.86 -6.49
C SER A 209 -1.07 -3.31 -7.70
N ALA A 210 -2.13 -2.57 -8.06
CA ALA A 210 -2.92 -2.83 -9.25
C ALA A 210 -2.05 -2.83 -10.53
N GLY A 211 -1.16 -1.84 -10.66
CA GLY A 211 -0.23 -1.73 -11.77
C GLY A 211 0.72 -2.92 -11.89
N VAL A 212 1.29 -3.38 -10.77
CA VAL A 212 2.16 -4.57 -10.74
C VAL A 212 1.37 -5.83 -11.13
N GLY A 213 0.18 -6.05 -10.56
CA GLY A 213 -0.68 -7.19 -10.88
C GLY A 213 -1.02 -7.26 -12.37
N MET A 214 -1.50 -6.15 -12.95
CA MET A 214 -1.81 -6.04 -14.37
C MET A 214 -0.58 -6.24 -15.28
N ALA A 215 0.59 -5.71 -14.89
CA ALA A 215 1.82 -5.88 -15.65
C ALA A 215 2.31 -7.34 -15.66
N LEU A 216 2.19 -8.04 -14.54
CA LEU A 216 2.53 -9.47 -14.46
C LEU A 216 1.53 -10.32 -15.26
N LEU A 217 0.24 -10.01 -15.19
CA LEU A 217 -0.79 -10.68 -16.02
C LEU A 217 -0.56 -10.45 -17.52
N LEU A 218 -0.17 -9.24 -17.92
CA LEU A 218 0.19 -8.95 -19.31
C LEU A 218 1.38 -9.81 -19.77
N ARG A 219 2.43 -9.93 -18.95
CA ARG A 219 3.60 -10.77 -19.26
C ARG A 219 3.26 -12.26 -19.34
N GLN A 220 2.24 -12.70 -18.62
CA GLN A 220 1.79 -14.09 -18.54
C GLN A 220 0.49 -14.35 -19.31
N ALA A 221 0.12 -13.45 -20.23
CA ALA A 221 -1.11 -13.57 -20.99
C ALA A 221 -1.15 -14.87 -21.80
N LEU A 222 -2.25 -15.60 -21.72
CA LEU A 222 -2.42 -16.90 -22.36
C LEU A 222 -2.88 -16.76 -23.83
N SER A 223 -3.26 -15.56 -24.25
CA SER A 223 -3.69 -15.28 -25.62
C SER A 223 -3.43 -13.82 -26.02
N PRO A 224 -3.41 -13.50 -27.33
CA PRO A 224 -3.33 -12.13 -27.82
C PRO A 224 -4.49 -11.24 -27.33
N ALA A 225 -5.70 -11.79 -27.22
CA ALA A 225 -6.88 -11.07 -26.73
C ALA A 225 -6.73 -10.67 -25.25
N GLU A 226 -6.24 -11.59 -24.43
CA GLU A 226 -5.93 -11.31 -23.02
C GLU A 226 -4.82 -10.27 -22.89
N ALA A 227 -3.77 -10.37 -23.71
CA ALA A 227 -2.70 -9.37 -23.71
C ALA A 227 -3.23 -7.98 -24.12
N ALA A 228 -4.17 -7.90 -25.06
CA ALA A 228 -4.82 -6.64 -25.44
C ALA A 228 -5.64 -6.05 -24.28
N LEU A 229 -6.40 -6.88 -23.56
CA LEU A 229 -7.17 -6.49 -22.38
C LEU A 229 -6.26 -5.86 -21.31
N TRP A 230 -5.20 -6.54 -20.89
CA TRP A 230 -4.31 -6.04 -19.83
C TRP A 230 -3.56 -4.78 -20.26
N ARG A 231 -3.16 -4.66 -21.54
CA ARG A 231 -2.60 -3.41 -22.08
C ARG A 231 -3.60 -2.26 -21.98
N GLN A 232 -4.86 -2.50 -22.32
CA GLN A 232 -5.92 -1.48 -22.24
C GLN A 232 -6.15 -1.05 -20.78
N GLN A 233 -6.19 -1.99 -19.84
CA GLN A 233 -6.38 -1.69 -18.42
C GLN A 233 -5.19 -0.91 -17.84
N LEU A 234 -3.95 -1.32 -18.12
CA LEU A 234 -2.76 -0.56 -17.73
C LEU A 234 -2.77 0.85 -18.30
N ARG A 235 -3.14 0.99 -19.58
CA ARG A 235 -3.26 2.30 -20.21
C ARG A 235 -4.29 3.18 -19.52
N GLN A 236 -5.44 2.63 -19.15
CA GLN A 236 -6.45 3.37 -18.37
C GLN A 236 -5.93 3.75 -16.97
N LEU A 237 -5.24 2.83 -16.29
CA LEU A 237 -4.65 3.06 -14.97
C LEU A 237 -3.61 4.20 -15.00
N TYR A 238 -2.71 4.21 -16.00
CA TYR A 238 -1.73 5.28 -16.18
C TYR A 238 -2.36 6.61 -16.61
N TRP A 239 -3.40 6.56 -17.44
CA TRP A 239 -4.15 7.76 -17.83
C TRP A 239 -4.73 8.48 -16.62
N GLN A 240 -5.41 7.73 -15.76
CA GLN A 240 -6.06 8.26 -14.57
C GLN A 240 -5.02 8.86 -13.59
N ALA A 241 -3.90 8.17 -13.36
CA ALA A 241 -2.82 8.72 -12.55
C ALA A 241 -2.18 9.98 -13.16
N ALA A 242 -1.91 9.99 -14.46
CA ALA A 242 -1.31 11.16 -15.12
C ALA A 242 -2.22 12.39 -15.05
N LEU A 243 -3.54 12.22 -15.14
CA LEU A 243 -4.49 13.30 -14.96
C LEU A 243 -4.63 13.75 -13.49
N ALA A 244 -4.58 12.79 -12.56
CA ALA A 244 -4.77 13.07 -11.14
C ALA A 244 -3.53 13.69 -10.50
N ALA A 245 -2.31 13.26 -10.86
CA ALA A 245 -1.06 13.67 -10.24
C ALA A 245 -0.91 15.19 -10.00
N PRO A 246 -1.11 16.09 -10.98
CA PRO A 246 -0.98 17.53 -10.74
C PRO A 246 -2.08 18.14 -9.85
N ARG A 247 -3.08 17.34 -9.45
CA ARG A 247 -4.30 17.79 -8.75
C ARG A 247 -4.44 17.15 -7.37
N GLN A 248 -3.88 15.97 -7.15
CA GLN A 248 -3.90 15.26 -5.85
C GLN A 248 -3.37 16.18 -4.75
N ASP A 249 -2.20 16.79 -4.98
CA ASP A 249 -1.50 17.66 -4.05
C ASP A 249 -2.17 19.02 -3.83
N ALA A 250 -3.18 19.34 -4.64
CA ALA A 250 -3.93 20.59 -4.57
C ALA A 250 -5.36 20.42 -4.06
N GLU A 251 -5.85 19.18 -3.93
CA GLU A 251 -7.22 18.89 -3.51
C GLU A 251 -7.29 18.65 -1.99
N PRO A 252 -7.92 19.55 -1.22
CA PRO A 252 -8.15 19.32 0.20
C PRO A 252 -9.05 18.10 0.38
N GLY A 253 -8.72 17.23 1.33
CA GLY A 253 -9.56 16.06 1.59
C GLY A 253 -9.18 14.82 0.77
N TYR A 254 -8.18 14.92 -0.13
CA TYR A 254 -7.78 13.79 -0.98
C TYR A 254 -7.33 12.58 -0.14
N ALA A 255 -6.52 12.79 0.90
CA ALA A 255 -6.06 11.71 1.79
C ALA A 255 -7.24 11.00 2.48
N GLN A 256 -8.29 11.73 2.86
CA GLN A 256 -9.53 11.19 3.45
C GLN A 256 -10.26 10.32 2.43
N GLN A 257 -10.28 10.71 1.15
CA GLN A 257 -10.86 9.88 0.09
C GLN A 257 -10.01 8.64 -0.17
N VAL A 258 -8.67 8.73 -0.11
CA VAL A 258 -7.78 7.56 -0.24
C VAL A 258 -8.09 6.56 0.87
N ALA A 259 -8.12 6.99 2.13
CA ALA A 259 -8.47 6.13 3.27
C ALA A 259 -9.86 5.48 3.10
N ARG A 260 -10.85 6.24 2.62
CA ARG A 260 -12.24 5.75 2.50
C ARG A 260 -12.50 4.85 1.29
N LEU A 261 -11.91 5.17 0.13
CA LEU A 261 -12.26 4.59 -1.17
C LEU A 261 -11.15 3.72 -1.76
N GLY A 262 -9.96 3.73 -1.17
CA GLY A 262 -8.73 3.30 -1.82
C GLY A 262 -8.17 4.34 -2.79
N GLU A 263 -6.88 4.26 -3.07
CA GLU A 263 -6.20 5.24 -3.94
C GLU A 263 -6.86 5.37 -5.32
N ARG A 264 -7.17 4.25 -5.99
CA ARG A 264 -7.83 4.24 -7.31
C ARG A 264 -9.25 4.81 -7.25
N GLY A 265 -9.96 4.57 -6.15
CA GLY A 265 -11.27 5.13 -5.89
C GLY A 265 -11.21 6.66 -5.72
N ALA A 266 -10.24 7.13 -4.95
CA ALA A 266 -9.98 8.55 -4.73
C ALA A 266 -9.56 9.27 -6.03
N ILE A 267 -8.71 8.66 -6.85
CA ILE A 267 -8.37 9.16 -8.19
C ILE A 267 -9.64 9.32 -9.04
N THR A 268 -10.49 8.29 -9.09
CA THR A 268 -11.73 8.33 -9.88
C THR A 268 -12.68 9.42 -9.38
N TRP A 269 -12.80 9.57 -8.06
CA TRP A 269 -13.56 10.65 -7.43
C TRP A 269 -13.03 12.03 -7.83
N LEU A 270 -11.71 12.26 -7.73
CA LEU A 270 -11.06 13.52 -8.06
C LEU A 270 -11.29 13.90 -9.53
N LEU A 271 -11.06 12.95 -10.45
CA LEU A 271 -11.25 13.19 -11.87
C LEU A 271 -12.71 13.52 -12.20
N ARG A 272 -13.68 12.85 -11.58
CA ARG A 272 -15.11 13.17 -11.73
C ARG A 272 -15.45 14.56 -11.21
N GLN A 273 -14.95 14.94 -10.04
CA GLN A 273 -15.17 16.28 -9.48
C GLN A 273 -14.63 17.38 -10.39
N ARG A 274 -13.52 17.12 -11.08
CA ARG A 274 -12.88 18.07 -12.01
C ARG A 274 -13.42 17.99 -13.45
N GLY A 275 -14.43 17.15 -13.72
CA GLY A 275 -14.99 16.96 -15.06
C GLY A 275 -14.00 16.38 -16.06
N LEU A 276 -13.01 15.63 -15.60
CA LEU A 276 -11.95 15.03 -16.41
C LEU A 276 -12.33 13.62 -16.89
N PRO A 277 -11.88 13.21 -18.08
CA PRO A 277 -12.21 11.90 -18.63
C PRO A 277 -11.52 10.77 -17.86
N LEU A 278 -12.27 9.71 -17.56
CA LEU A 278 -11.74 8.51 -16.90
C LEU A 278 -11.04 7.54 -17.87
N SER A 279 -11.24 7.72 -19.17
CA SER A 279 -10.70 6.86 -20.23
C SER A 279 -9.74 7.64 -21.13
N PRO A 280 -8.61 7.03 -21.54
CA PRO A 280 -7.67 7.68 -22.44
C PRO A 280 -8.24 7.84 -23.86
N PRO A 281 -7.90 8.94 -24.57
CA PRO A 281 -8.16 9.07 -26.01
C PRO A 281 -7.52 7.93 -26.81
N PRO A 282 -8.08 7.50 -27.97
CA PRO A 282 -7.61 6.32 -28.71
C PRO A 282 -6.12 6.31 -29.10
N HIS A 283 -5.48 7.47 -29.25
CA HIS A 283 -4.08 7.60 -29.65
C HIS A 283 -3.10 7.79 -28.47
N TRP A 284 -3.59 8.08 -27.26
CA TRP A 284 -2.71 8.38 -26.11
C TRP A 284 -1.97 7.14 -25.63
N GLN A 285 -0.69 7.25 -25.29
CA GLN A 285 0.11 6.19 -24.69
C GLN A 285 0.74 6.64 -23.36
N PRO A 286 1.01 5.71 -22.42
CA PRO A 286 1.73 6.03 -21.19
C PRO A 286 3.06 6.77 -21.48
N GLY A 287 3.33 7.83 -20.71
CA GLY A 287 4.49 8.70 -20.90
C GLY A 287 4.28 9.86 -21.88
N GLN A 288 3.17 9.90 -22.62
CA GLN A 288 2.79 11.06 -23.41
C GLN A 288 2.04 12.11 -22.56
N PRO A 289 2.18 13.41 -22.88
CA PRO A 289 1.35 14.45 -22.28
C PRO A 289 -0.14 14.11 -22.41
N THR A 290 -0.92 14.40 -21.37
CA THR A 290 -2.36 14.13 -21.35
C THR A 290 -3.15 15.15 -22.16
N GLY A 291 -2.62 16.37 -22.33
CA GLY A 291 -3.32 17.49 -22.95
C GLY A 291 -4.33 18.20 -22.04
N TYR A 292 -4.29 17.93 -20.73
CA TYR A 292 -5.17 18.47 -19.67
C TYR A 292 -4.39 19.07 -18.51
#